data_AF-A0A2H3JAZ0-F1
#
_entry.id   AF-A0A2H3JAZ0-F1
#
_cell.length_a   1.000
_cell.length_b   1.000
_cell.length_c   1.000
_cell.angle_alpha   90.00
_cell.angle_beta   90.00
_cell.angle_gamma   90.00
#
_symmetry.space_group_name_H-M   'P 1'
#
loop_
_entity.id
_entity.type
_entity.pdbx_description
1 polymer ?
#
loop_
_entity_poly.entity_id
_entity_poly.type
_entity_poly.pdbx_seq_one_letter_code
_entity_poly.pdbx_strand_id
1 'polypeptide(L)'
;MPNSRTPLLPRSASDLRPNASRLWKTGAVLAAFGMLTGAFGAHGLQKMSGITPESIRSWGTASHYLVYNGLALLLISLHPRFAKHKFAGPAVAVGGVVFSGSIMALVLARDTFRWMGPITPLGGSLMIAGFLALAF
;
A
#
# COMPACT_ATOMS: atom_id res chain seq x y z
N MET A 1 -1.73 -13.77 -55.09
CA MET A 1 -2.57 -12.68 -54.57
C MET A 1 -2.33 -12.56 -53.07
N PRO A 2 -1.83 -11.43 -52.52
CA PRO A 2 -1.67 -11.28 -51.08
C PRO A 2 -2.89 -10.56 -50.47
N ASN A 3 -3.61 -11.26 -49.58
CA ASN A 3 -4.56 -10.70 -48.62
C ASN A 3 -4.28 -11.48 -47.31
N SER A 4 -4.06 -10.88 -46.15
CA SER A 4 -5.04 -10.05 -45.46
C SER A 4 -4.34 -9.23 -44.38
N ARG A 5 -4.79 -7.98 -44.30
CA ARG A 5 -4.43 -6.97 -43.31
C ARG A 5 -4.67 -7.51 -41.89
N THR A 6 -3.62 -7.91 -41.19
CA THR A 6 -3.66 -7.92 -39.72
C THR A 6 -3.23 -6.52 -39.29
N PRO A 7 -4.13 -5.66 -38.79
CA PRO A 7 -3.68 -4.41 -38.21
C PRO A 7 -2.93 -4.77 -36.92
N LEU A 8 -1.61 -4.54 -36.91
CA LEU A 8 -0.82 -4.47 -35.68
C LEU A 8 -1.27 -3.23 -34.91
N LEU A 9 -2.46 -3.27 -34.32
CA LEU A 9 -2.88 -2.21 -33.42
C LEU A 9 -1.93 -2.24 -32.21
N PRO A 10 -1.27 -1.13 -31.86
CA PRO A 10 -0.68 -1.00 -30.54
C PRO A 10 -1.85 -1.17 -29.57
N ARG A 11 -1.76 -2.15 -28.66
CA ARG A 11 -2.75 -2.28 -27.59
C ARG A 11 -2.83 -0.91 -26.90
N SER A 12 -3.97 -0.25 -27.06
CA SER A 12 -4.23 1.01 -26.38
C SER A 12 -3.99 0.80 -24.89
N ALA A 13 -3.34 1.77 -24.22
CA ALA A 13 -3.18 1.76 -22.78
C ALA A 13 -4.52 1.67 -22.01
N SER A 14 -5.66 1.85 -22.72
CA SER A 14 -7.02 1.61 -22.23
C SER A 14 -7.36 0.13 -21.97
N ASP A 15 -6.53 -0.83 -22.36
CA ASP A 15 -6.71 -2.27 -22.07
C ASP A 15 -6.28 -2.67 -20.64
N LEU A 16 -6.01 -1.69 -19.76
CA LEU A 16 -5.89 -1.92 -18.33
C LEU A 16 -7.24 -2.38 -17.76
N ARG A 17 -7.44 -3.69 -17.81
CA ARG A 17 -8.61 -4.40 -17.25
C ARG A 17 -8.94 -3.89 -15.84
N PRO A 18 -10.21 -3.86 -15.41
CA PRO A 18 -10.69 -3.07 -14.27
C PRO A 18 -10.01 -3.34 -12.92
N ASN A 19 -9.39 -4.50 -12.72
CA ASN A 19 -8.61 -4.80 -11.51
C ASN A 19 -7.24 -4.12 -11.52
N ALA A 20 -6.55 -4.08 -12.67
CA ALA A 20 -5.26 -3.40 -12.81
C ALA A 20 -5.40 -1.90 -12.57
N SER A 21 -6.45 -1.27 -13.12
CA SER A 21 -6.74 0.15 -12.89
C SER A 21 -6.99 0.49 -11.41
N ARG A 22 -7.69 -0.39 -10.69
CA ARG A 22 -7.95 -0.22 -9.25
C ARG A 22 -6.67 -0.34 -8.42
N LEU A 23 -5.88 -1.39 -8.64
CA LEU A 23 -4.61 -1.58 -7.93
C LEU A 23 -3.64 -0.43 -8.18
N TRP A 24 -3.57 0.07 -9.41
CA TRP A 24 -2.76 1.23 -9.76
C TRP A 24 -3.15 2.46 -8.95
N LYS A 25 -4.46 2.82 -8.97
CA LYS A 25 -4.97 3.98 -8.23
C LYS A 25 -4.73 3.85 -6.73
N THR A 26 -5.01 2.69 -6.15
CA THR A 26 -4.76 2.44 -4.73
C THR A 26 -3.27 2.55 -4.42
N GLY A 27 -2.40 1.97 -5.26
CA GLY A 27 -0.95 2.04 -5.09
C GLY A 27 -0.43 3.48 -5.10
N ALA A 28 -0.87 4.28 -6.08
CA ALA A 28 -0.51 5.69 -6.18
C ALA A 28 -0.97 6.50 -4.95
N VAL A 29 -2.20 6.29 -4.49
CA VAL A 29 -2.76 6.97 -3.32
C VAL A 29 -2.01 6.58 -2.04
N LEU A 30 -1.75 5.29 -1.82
CA LEU A 30 -1.01 4.84 -0.63
C LEU A 30 0.42 5.35 -0.62
N ALA A 31 1.11 5.34 -1.77
CA ALA A 31 2.47 5.87 -1.87
C ALA A 31 2.49 7.38 -1.60
N ALA A 32 1.57 8.14 -2.20
CA ALA A 32 1.44 9.58 -1.97
C ALA A 32 1.14 9.88 -0.50
N PHE A 33 0.20 9.14 0.11
CA PHE A 33 -0.17 9.32 1.50
C PHE A 33 1.02 9.01 2.43
N GLY A 34 1.75 7.92 2.20
CA GLY A 34 2.96 7.59 2.97
C GLY A 34 4.06 8.65 2.86
N MET A 35 4.25 9.25 1.67
CA MET A 35 5.18 10.37 1.50
C MET A 35 4.71 11.63 2.25
N LEU A 36 3.41 11.95 2.19
CA LEU A 36 2.84 13.07 2.93
C LEU A 36 3.00 12.90 4.44
N THR A 37 2.63 11.74 4.99
CA THR A 37 2.77 11.47 6.43
C THR A 37 4.23 11.37 6.85
N GLY A 38 5.11 10.88 6.00
CA GLY A 38 6.55 10.81 6.26
C GLY A 38 7.18 12.20 6.31
N ALA A 39 7.01 13.00 5.26
CA ALA A 39 7.65 14.31 5.12
C ALA A 39 7.07 15.35 6.09
N PHE A 40 5.74 15.46 6.17
CA PHE A 40 5.08 16.49 6.96
C PHE A 40 4.65 15.99 8.34
N GLY A 41 4.23 14.73 8.44
CA GLY A 41 3.76 14.17 9.72
C GLY A 41 4.87 14.08 10.76
N ALA A 42 6.08 13.65 10.39
CA ALA A 42 7.20 13.57 11.34
C ALA A 42 7.60 14.94 11.91
N HIS A 43 7.57 16.00 11.09
CA HIS A 43 7.85 17.36 11.54
C HIS A 43 6.72 17.91 12.45
N GLY A 44 5.47 17.59 12.14
CA GLY A 44 4.32 17.94 13.00
C GLY A 44 4.38 17.25 14.36
N LEU A 45 4.67 15.94 14.36
CA LEU A 45 4.77 15.14 15.58
C LEU A 45 5.83 15.65 16.56
N GLN A 46 7.00 16.10 16.05
CA GLN A 46 8.07 16.65 16.89
C GLN A 46 7.64 17.87 17.71
N LYS A 47 6.60 18.59 17.27
CA LYS A 47 6.07 19.77 17.97
C LYS A 47 4.96 19.45 18.95
N MET A 48 4.46 18.22 18.97
CA MET A 48 3.38 17.80 19.87
C MET A 48 3.94 17.41 21.24
N SER A 49 3.27 17.85 22.31
CA SER A 49 3.58 17.41 23.67
C SER A 49 3.27 15.93 23.85
N GLY A 50 4.12 15.23 24.61
CA GLY A 50 3.96 13.79 24.89
C GLY A 50 4.45 12.84 23.79
N ILE A 51 4.94 13.36 22.65
CA ILE A 51 5.59 12.54 21.62
C ILE A 51 7.03 12.21 22.03
N THR A 52 7.37 10.93 21.94
CA THR A 52 8.72 10.43 22.24
C THR A 52 9.53 10.18 20.97
N PRO A 53 10.87 10.07 21.04
CA PRO A 53 11.68 9.63 19.91
C PRO A 53 11.25 8.26 19.36
N GLU A 54 10.79 7.35 20.22
CA GLU A 54 10.23 6.05 19.83
C GLU A 54 8.98 6.24 18.96
N SER A 55 8.06 7.13 19.36
CA SER A 55 6.84 7.45 18.63
C SER A 55 7.13 8.00 17.22
N ILE A 56 8.14 8.86 17.09
CA ILE A 56 8.59 9.40 15.79
C ILE A 56 9.14 8.29 14.91
N ARG A 57 9.95 7.37 15.47
CA ARG A 57 10.44 6.19 14.75
C ARG A 57 9.28 5.31 14.28
N SER A 58 8.33 4.99 15.15
CA SER A 58 7.15 4.18 14.79
C SER A 58 6.31 4.85 13.70
N TRP A 59 6.10 6.17 13.77
CA TRP A 59 5.43 6.93 12.72
C TRP A 59 6.16 6.85 11.38
N GLY A 60 7.49 6.93 11.40
CA GLY A 60 8.36 6.71 10.24
C GLY A 60 8.16 5.31 9.65
N THR A 61 8.16 4.27 10.48
CA THR A 61 7.85 2.90 10.04
C THR A 61 6.50 2.81 9.36
N ALA A 62 5.44 3.36 9.96
CA ALA A 62 4.09 3.36 9.36
C ALA A 62 4.07 4.06 7.99
N SER A 63 4.72 5.21 7.88
CA SER A 63 4.82 5.97 6.62
C SER A 63 5.58 5.20 5.55
N HIS A 64 6.72 4.59 5.88
CA HIS A 64 7.50 3.76 4.95
C HIS A 64 6.70 2.56 4.46
N TYR A 65 5.96 1.88 5.34
CA TYR A 65 5.14 0.74 4.95
C TYR A 65 4.00 1.16 4.01
N LEU A 66 3.40 2.35 4.14
CA LEU A 66 2.45 2.87 3.15
C LEU A 66 3.10 3.07 1.78
N VAL A 67 4.30 3.63 1.75
CA VAL A 67 5.08 3.81 0.50
C VAL A 67 5.40 2.45 -0.13
N TYR A 68 5.95 1.50 0.64
CA TYR A 68 6.32 0.19 0.12
C TYR A 68 5.12 -0.58 -0.42
N ASN A 69 3.99 -0.59 0.30
CA ASN A 69 2.77 -1.23 -0.20
C ASN A 69 2.21 -0.49 -1.42
N GLY A 70 2.27 0.83 -1.44
CA GLY A 70 1.87 1.62 -2.61
C GLY A 70 2.67 1.28 -3.86
N LEU A 71 3.99 1.24 -3.75
CA LEU A 71 4.90 0.83 -4.82
C LEU A 71 4.68 -0.64 -5.23
N ALA A 72 4.48 -1.55 -4.26
CA ALA A 72 4.18 -2.95 -4.54
C ALA A 72 2.89 -3.09 -5.36
N LEU A 73 1.83 -2.35 -5.02
CA LEU A 73 0.56 -2.37 -5.78
C LEU A 73 0.72 -1.84 -7.21
N LEU A 74 1.53 -0.80 -7.41
CA LEU A 74 1.88 -0.33 -8.75
C LEU A 74 2.55 -1.45 -9.56
N LEU A 75 3.55 -2.13 -8.98
CA LEU A 75 4.24 -3.25 -9.63
C LEU A 75 3.31 -4.44 -9.91
N ILE A 76 2.46 -4.83 -8.94
CA ILE A 76 1.49 -5.91 -9.11
C ILE A 76 0.50 -5.58 -10.24
N SER A 77 0.06 -4.32 -10.33
CA SER A 77 -0.90 -3.88 -11.35
C SER A 77 -0.35 -3.93 -12.78
N LEU A 78 0.98 -3.85 -12.94
CA LEU A 78 1.66 -3.96 -14.23
C LEU A 78 1.86 -5.41 -14.68
N HIS A 79 1.85 -6.37 -13.75
CA HIS A 79 2.12 -7.76 -14.07
C HIS A 79 0.89 -8.44 -14.71
N PRO A 80 0.96 -9.00 -15.94
CA PRO A 80 -0.21 -9.51 -16.68
C PRO A 80 -1.03 -10.58 -15.96
N ARG A 81 -0.33 -11.47 -15.24
CA ARG A 81 -0.92 -12.53 -14.39
C ARG A 81 -1.44 -11.98 -13.06
N PHE A 82 -0.56 -11.35 -12.26
CA PHE A 82 -0.87 -10.96 -10.89
C PHE A 82 -1.74 -9.72 -10.73
N ALA A 83 -1.85 -8.86 -11.75
CA ALA A 83 -2.79 -7.73 -11.74
C ALA A 83 -4.27 -8.16 -11.60
N LYS A 84 -4.57 -9.45 -11.86
CA LYS A 84 -5.90 -10.05 -11.73
C LYS A 84 -6.03 -10.95 -10.51
N HIS A 85 -4.96 -11.15 -9.75
CA HIS A 85 -4.94 -12.05 -8.62
C HIS A 85 -5.89 -11.53 -7.53
N LYS A 86 -6.94 -12.30 -7.22
CA LYS A 86 -8.06 -11.84 -6.37
C LYS A 86 -7.68 -11.60 -4.91
N PHE A 87 -6.58 -12.21 -4.45
CA PHE A 87 -6.12 -12.12 -3.06
C PHE A 87 -4.89 -11.21 -2.88
N ALA A 88 -3.77 -11.53 -3.54
CA ALA A 88 -2.49 -10.81 -3.40
C ALA A 88 -2.59 -9.27 -3.35
N GLY A 89 -3.13 -8.63 -4.39
CA GLY A 89 -3.24 -7.16 -4.44
C GLY A 89 -4.09 -6.59 -3.29
N PRO A 90 -5.35 -7.04 -3.11
CA PRO A 90 -6.16 -6.61 -1.97
C PRO A 90 -5.53 -6.87 -0.59
N ALA A 91 -4.86 -8.01 -0.40
CA ALA A 91 -4.18 -8.35 0.86
C ALA A 91 -3.03 -7.39 1.17
N VAL A 92 -2.19 -7.05 0.17
CA VAL A 92 -1.13 -6.04 0.31
C VAL A 92 -1.73 -4.65 0.61
N ALA A 93 -2.81 -4.26 -0.08
CA ALA A 93 -3.45 -2.97 0.13
C ALA A 93 -4.08 -2.84 1.53
N VAL A 94 -4.93 -3.78 1.91
CA VAL A 94 -5.64 -3.76 3.20
C VAL A 94 -4.65 -3.98 4.34
N GLY A 95 -3.72 -4.93 4.20
CA GLY A 95 -2.69 -5.20 5.20
C GLY A 95 -1.82 -3.97 5.46
N GLY A 96 -1.38 -3.28 4.41
CA GLY A 96 -0.61 -2.05 4.52
C GLY A 96 -1.36 -0.92 5.23
N VAL A 97 -2.63 -0.70 4.87
CA VAL A 97 -3.48 0.32 5.54
C VAL A 97 -3.72 -0.03 7.01
N VAL A 98 -4.05 -1.28 7.32
CA VAL A 98 -4.31 -1.72 8.69
C VAL A 98 -3.04 -1.64 9.55
N PHE A 99 -1.91 -2.11 9.03
CA PHE A 99 -0.62 -2.07 9.72
C PHE A 99 -0.20 -0.63 10.01
N SER A 100 -0.08 0.21 8.97
CA SER A 100 0.39 1.58 9.11
C SER A 100 -0.61 2.46 9.85
N GLY A 101 -1.90 2.33 9.57
CA GLY A 101 -2.96 3.08 10.25
C GLY A 101 -3.01 2.78 11.74
N SER A 102 -2.83 1.52 12.14
CA SER A 102 -2.81 1.14 13.56
C SER A 102 -1.63 1.76 14.30
N ILE A 103 -0.43 1.76 13.69
CA ILE A 103 0.74 2.42 14.29
C ILE A 103 0.52 3.93 14.40
N MET A 104 0.02 4.58 13.34
CA MET A 104 -0.27 6.02 13.37
C MET A 104 -1.30 6.39 14.45
N ALA A 105 -2.36 5.60 14.59
CA ALA A 105 -3.38 5.79 15.63
C ALA A 105 -2.78 5.63 17.04
N LEU A 106 -1.96 4.60 17.26
CA LEU A 106 -1.26 4.38 18.53
C LEU A 106 -0.28 5.50 18.87
N VAL A 107 0.36 6.10 17.87
CA VAL A 107 1.26 7.24 18.07
C VAL A 107 0.48 8.50 18.45
N LEU A 108 -0.67 8.76 17.82
CA LEU A 108 -1.46 9.99 18.05
C LEU A 108 -2.28 9.94 19.35
N ALA A 109 -2.83 8.79 19.72
CA ALA A 109 -3.68 8.66 20.91
C ALA A 109 -3.59 7.25 21.50
N ARG A 110 -2.43 6.92 22.06
CA ARG A 110 -2.13 5.60 22.62
C ARG A 110 -3.16 5.13 23.65
N ASP A 111 -3.59 6.02 24.55
CA ASP A 111 -4.51 5.64 25.63
C ASP A 111 -5.90 5.26 25.12
N THR A 112 -6.36 5.94 24.06
CA THR A 112 -7.62 5.64 23.37
C THR A 112 -7.50 4.40 22.48
N PHE A 113 -6.37 4.24 21.78
CA PHE A 113 -6.19 3.22 20.75
C PHE A 113 -5.35 2.01 21.18
N ARG A 114 -5.08 1.83 22.48
CA ARG A 114 -4.24 0.72 22.97
C ARG A 114 -4.69 -0.66 22.46
N TRP A 115 -5.99 -0.84 22.29
CA TRP A 115 -6.61 -2.07 21.79
C TRP A 115 -6.26 -2.39 20.33
N MET A 116 -5.71 -1.42 19.59
CA MET A 116 -5.19 -1.61 18.24
C MET A 116 -3.79 -2.24 18.21
N GLY A 117 -3.15 -2.42 19.37
CA GLY A 117 -1.84 -3.10 19.47
C GLY A 117 -1.82 -4.45 18.74
N PRO A 118 -2.75 -5.38 19.05
CA PRO A 118 -2.89 -6.66 18.35
C PRO A 118 -3.35 -6.57 16.88
N ILE A 119 -3.85 -5.43 16.42
CA ILE A 119 -4.30 -5.24 15.02
C ILE A 119 -3.10 -5.03 14.09
N THR A 120 -2.04 -4.38 14.60
CA THR A 120 -0.78 -4.19 13.87
C THR A 120 -0.22 -5.51 13.31
N PRO A 121 0.03 -6.57 14.11
CA PRO A 121 0.54 -7.84 13.58
C PRO A 121 -0.43 -8.50 12.59
N LEU A 122 -1.74 -8.37 12.74
CA LEU A 122 -2.71 -8.88 11.76
C LEU A 122 -2.55 -8.22 10.39
N GLY A 123 -2.37 -6.89 10.37
CA GLY A 123 -2.07 -6.15 9.13
C GLY A 123 -0.77 -6.64 8.48
N GLY A 124 0.28 -6.83 9.28
CA GLY A 124 1.56 -7.35 8.82
C GLY A 124 1.46 -8.77 8.26
N SER A 125 0.75 -9.67 8.95
CA SER A 125 0.50 -11.03 8.47
C SER A 125 -0.27 -11.06 7.16
N LEU A 126 -1.25 -10.17 6.98
CA LEU A 126 -2.01 -10.06 5.73
C LEU A 126 -1.13 -9.58 4.56
N MET A 127 -0.23 -8.63 4.81
CA MET A 127 0.77 -8.23 3.81
C MET A 127 1.65 -9.41 3.40
N ILE A 128 2.21 -10.15 4.37
CA ILE A 128 3.06 -11.32 4.11
C ILE A 128 2.30 -12.36 3.29
N ALA A 129 1.07 -12.68 3.66
CA ALA A 129 0.21 -13.60 2.90
C ALA A 129 -0.03 -13.12 1.47
N GLY A 130 -0.23 -11.80 1.28
CA GLY A 130 -0.38 -11.19 -0.03
C GLY A 130 0.86 -11.37 -0.92
N PHE A 131 2.06 -11.16 -0.37
CA PHE A 131 3.32 -11.40 -1.08
C PHE A 131 3.58 -12.87 -1.35
N LEU A 132 3.33 -13.77 -0.38
CA LEU A 132 3.46 -15.21 -0.58
C LEU A 132 2.53 -15.72 -1.68
N ALA A 133 1.32 -15.17 -1.80
CA ALA A 133 0.41 -15.50 -2.89
C ALA A 133 0.93 -15.10 -4.28
N LEU A 134 1.86 -14.15 -4.38
CA LEU A 134 2.51 -13.81 -5.65
C LEU A 134 3.59 -14.83 -6.06
N ALA A 135 4.01 -15.71 -5.16
CA ALA A 135 5.03 -16.71 -5.44
C ALA A 135 4.49 -17.93 -6.23
N PHE A 136 3.16 -18.06 -6.40
CA PHE A 136 2.50 -19.25 -6.96
C PHE A 136 1.50 -18.93 -8.08
#